data_AF-A0A6C0P5H5-F1
#
_entry.id   AF-A0A6C0P5H5-F1
#
_cell.length_a   1.000
_cell.length_b   1.000
_cell.length_c   1.000
_cell.angle_alpha   90.00
_cell.angle_beta   90.00
_cell.angle_gamma   90.00
#
_symmetry.space_group_name_H-M   'P 1'
#
loop_
_entity.id
_entity.type
_entity.pdbx_description
1 polymer ?
#
loop_
_entity_poly.entity_id
_entity_poly.type
_entity_poly.pdbx_seq_one_letter_code
_entity_poly.pdbx_strand_id
1 'polypeptide(L)'
;MLEFKDWNQKVKETFNATSNEVVLTVTEAGNLLGLSKDQMKIFVDKNSLTKVSIMRSVHRYLLLKSEIDGILAHKQETRNG
;
A
#
# COMPACT_ATOMS: atom_id res chain seq x y z
N MET A 1 -10.34 21.11 -13.18
CA MET A 1 -9.72 19.77 -13.04
C MET A 1 -9.91 19.38 -11.59
N LEU A 2 -10.95 18.61 -11.27
CA LEU A 2 -11.37 18.33 -9.88
C LEU A 2 -10.29 17.53 -9.15
N GLU A 3 -9.82 18.08 -8.03
CA GLU A 3 -8.86 17.51 -7.09
C GLU A 3 -9.39 16.22 -6.46
N PHE A 4 -9.38 15.12 -7.21
CA PHE A 4 -9.48 13.77 -6.64
C PHE A 4 -8.24 13.38 -5.81
N LYS A 5 -7.29 14.32 -5.64
CA LYS A 5 -6.01 14.16 -4.97
C LYS A 5 -6.13 14.02 -3.45
N ASP A 6 -7.18 14.51 -2.83
CA ASP A 6 -7.11 14.78 -1.39
C ASP A 6 -7.83 13.81 -0.44
N TRP A 7 -8.61 12.83 -0.93
CA TRP A 7 -9.29 11.92 0.00
C TRP A 7 -8.39 10.78 0.48
N ASN A 8 -7.63 10.17 -0.42
CA ASN A 8 -6.74 9.06 -0.05
C ASN A 8 -5.60 9.54 0.85
N GLN A 9 -5.10 10.76 0.63
CA GLN A 9 -4.08 11.37 1.47
C GLN A 9 -4.65 11.73 2.85
N LYS A 10 -5.82 12.37 2.95
CA LYS A 10 -6.46 12.67 4.23
C LYS A 10 -6.77 11.43 5.07
N VAL A 11 -7.25 10.36 4.45
CA VAL A 11 -7.53 9.10 5.17
C VAL A 11 -6.23 8.45 5.64
N LYS A 12 -5.19 8.45 4.79
CA LYS A 12 -3.85 7.97 5.18
C LYS A 12 -3.29 8.77 6.35
N GLU A 13 -3.35 10.09 6.30
CA GLU A 13 -2.88 10.97 7.38
C GLU A 13 -3.64 10.72 8.68
N THR A 14 -4.97 10.63 8.61
CA THR A 14 -5.82 10.35 9.77
C THR A 14 -5.51 8.97 10.36
N PHE A 15 -5.33 7.95 9.52
CA PHE A 15 -4.99 6.60 9.97
C PHE A 15 -3.61 6.57 10.63
N ASN A 16 -2.59 7.14 9.97
CA ASN A 16 -1.22 7.18 10.49
C ASN A 16 -1.10 8.03 11.77
N ALA A 17 -1.98 9.01 11.98
CA ALA A 17 -1.99 9.83 13.20
C ALA A 17 -2.68 9.15 14.39
N THR A 18 -3.57 8.18 14.14
CA THR A 18 -4.40 7.53 15.18
C THR A 18 -4.08 6.05 15.38
N SER A 19 -3.27 5.46 14.50
CA SER A 19 -2.83 4.07 14.55
C SER A 19 -1.32 3.98 14.76
N ASN A 20 -0.87 2.94 15.46
CA ASN A 20 0.56 2.60 15.52
C ASN A 20 1.07 1.98 14.20
N GLU A 21 0.15 1.63 13.29
CA GLU A 21 0.45 1.06 11.97
C GLU A 21 0.52 2.16 10.90
N VAL A 22 1.54 2.07 10.04
CA VAL A 22 1.71 2.99 8.90
C VAL A 22 1.14 2.37 7.64
N VAL A 23 0.32 3.12 6.91
CA VAL A 23 -0.28 2.68 5.65
C VAL A 23 0.22 3.45 4.43
N LEU A 24 0.23 2.76 3.30
CA LEU A 24 0.61 3.26 1.98
C LEU A 24 -0.55 3.15 1.00
N THR A 25 -0.61 4.06 0.04
CA THR A 25 -1.46 3.88 -1.13
C THR A 25 -0.90 2.77 -2.02
N VAL A 26 -1.76 2.15 -2.84
CA VAL A 26 -1.35 1.13 -3.83
C VAL A 26 -0.23 1.65 -4.75
N THR A 27 -0.25 2.92 -5.11
CA THR A 27 0.80 3.53 -5.95
C THR A 27 2.11 3.65 -5.20
N GLU A 28 2.11 4.09 -3.95
CA GLU A 28 3.33 4.18 -3.13
C GLU A 28 3.96 2.81 -2.90
N ALA A 29 3.15 1.81 -2.53
CA ALA A 29 3.62 0.44 -2.34
C ALA A 29 4.17 -0.19 -3.63
N GLY A 30 3.49 0.07 -4.77
CA GLY A 30 3.97 -0.34 -6.08
C GLY A 30 5.34 0.25 -6.41
N ASN A 31 5.50 1.56 -6.20
CA ASN A 31 6.78 2.24 -6.44
C ASN A 31 7.93 1.64 -5.60
N LEU A 32 7.68 1.28 -4.33
CA LEU A 32 8.68 0.64 -3.48
C LEU A 32 9.09 -0.75 -3.98
N LEU A 33 8.16 -1.50 -4.58
CA LEU A 33 8.41 -2.84 -5.11
C LEU A 33 8.85 -2.85 -6.58
N GLY A 34 8.95 -1.67 -7.22
CA GLY A 34 9.24 -1.55 -8.65
C GLY A 34 8.09 -2.01 -9.55
N LEU A 35 6.84 -1.93 -9.07
CA LEU A 35 5.62 -2.35 -9.75
C LEU A 35 4.77 -1.15 -10.17
N SER A 36 4.14 -1.23 -11.34
CA SER A 36 3.09 -0.29 -11.71
C SER A 36 1.87 -0.45 -10.79
N LYS A 37 0.97 0.54 -10.78
CA LYS A 37 -0.24 0.50 -9.95
C LYS A 37 -1.10 -0.74 -10.20
N ASP A 38 -1.27 -1.14 -11.47
CA ASP A 38 -2.11 -2.30 -11.80
C ASP A 38 -1.40 -3.62 -11.51
N GLN A 39 -0.07 -3.68 -11.72
CA GLN A 39 0.74 -4.80 -11.26
C GLN A 39 0.68 -4.95 -9.74
N MET A 40 0.67 -3.84 -9.01
CA MET A 40 0.56 -3.86 -7.55
C MET A 40 -0.80 -4.40 -7.09
N LYS A 41 -1.91 -4.07 -7.75
CA LYS A 41 -3.23 -4.66 -7.42
C LYS A 41 -3.21 -6.18 -7.57
N ILE A 42 -2.67 -6.69 -8.68
CA ILE A 42 -2.53 -8.13 -8.91
C ILE A 42 -1.62 -8.76 -7.84
N PHE A 43 -0.54 -8.07 -7.49
CA PHE A 43 0.38 -8.52 -6.46
C PHE A 43 -0.28 -8.63 -5.08
N VAL A 44 -1.09 -7.63 -4.70
CA VAL A 44 -1.89 -7.64 -3.46
C VAL A 44 -2.78 -8.87 -3.40
N ASP A 45 -3.51 -9.15 -4.49
CA ASP A 45 -4.42 -10.31 -4.56
C ASP A 45 -3.66 -11.63 -4.49
N LYS A 46 -2.53 -11.76 -5.20
CA LYS A 46 -1.71 -12.99 -5.21
C LYS A 46 -1.04 -13.29 -3.88
N ASN A 47 -0.62 -12.27 -3.15
CA ASN A 47 0.10 -12.42 -1.88
C ASN A 47 -0.82 -12.24 -0.67
N SER A 48 -2.14 -12.08 -0.90
CA SER A 48 -3.14 -11.90 0.16
C SER A 48 -2.80 -10.77 1.15
N LEU A 49 -2.25 -9.66 0.65
CA LEU A 49 -1.86 -8.53 1.49
C LEU A 49 -3.08 -7.86 2.14
N THR A 50 -2.87 -7.29 3.33
CA THR A 50 -3.93 -6.66 4.10
C THR A 50 -4.43 -5.40 3.40
N LYS A 51 -5.71 -5.40 3.00
CA LYS A 51 -6.41 -4.26 2.40
C LYS A 51 -7.11 -3.45 3.47
N VAL A 52 -6.49 -2.35 3.89
CA VAL A 52 -7.12 -1.40 4.82
C VAL A 52 -8.18 -0.62 4.05
N SER A 53 -9.44 -0.98 4.25
CA SER A 53 -10.58 -0.39 3.54
C SER A 53 -10.71 1.09 3.88
N ILE A 54 -10.84 1.92 2.84
CA ILE A 54 -11.18 3.33 3.01
C ILE A 54 -12.70 3.43 2.90
N MET A 55 -13.36 3.84 3.99
CA MET A 55 -14.80 4.10 4.01
C MET A 55 -15.18 4.90 2.77
N ARG A 56 -16.07 4.33 1.93
CA ARG A 56 -16.69 4.85 0.68
C ARG A 56 -16.27 4.23 -0.67
N SER A 57 -15.32 3.29 -0.77
CA SER A 57 -15.11 2.57 -2.06
C SER A 57 -14.40 1.22 -1.92
N VAL A 58 -15.02 0.16 -2.43
CA VAL A 58 -14.42 -1.20 -2.50
C VAL A 58 -13.14 -1.26 -3.36
N HIS A 59 -12.98 -0.33 -4.29
CA HIS A 59 -11.81 -0.23 -5.17
C HIS A 59 -10.67 0.60 -4.58
N ARG A 60 -10.87 1.26 -3.43
CA ARG A 60 -9.84 2.09 -2.78
C ARG A 60 -9.51 1.51 -1.41
N TYR A 61 -8.29 1.05 -1.30
CA TYR A 61 -7.73 0.53 -0.07
C TYR A 61 -6.30 1.04 0.09
N LEU A 62 -5.83 1.04 1.33
CA LEU A 62 -4.44 1.25 1.69
C LEU A 62 -3.81 -0.12 2.04
N LEU A 63 -2.49 -0.15 2.05
CA LEU A 63 -1.69 -1.34 2.36
C LEU A 63 -0.81 -1.07 3.56
N LEU A 64 -0.59 -2.06 4.41
CA LEU A 64 0.31 -1.92 5.55
C LEU A 64 1.76 -1.78 5.06
N LYS A 65 2.45 -0.75 5.53
CA LYS A 65 3.87 -0.54 5.20
C LYS A 65 4.73 -1.71 5.70
N SER A 66 4.41 -2.23 6.89
CA SER A 66 5.11 -3.35 7.53
C SER A 66 5.13 -4.62 6.65
N GLU A 67 4.01 -4.95 5.98
CA GLU A 67 3.95 -6.07 5.03
C GLU A 67 4.85 -5.83 3.81
N ILE A 68 4.87 -4.61 3.26
CA ILE A 68 5.73 -4.25 2.12
C ILE A 68 7.21 -4.30 2.49
N ASP A 69 7.57 -3.78 3.67
CA ASP A 69 8.93 -3.81 4.19
C ASP A 69 9.40 -5.26 4.39
N GLY A 70 8.54 -6.13 4.93
CA GLY A 70 8.85 -7.56 5.11
C GLY A 70 9.14 -8.26 3.78
N ILE A 71 8.35 -7.98 2.73
CA ILE A 71 8.60 -8.51 1.38
C ILE A 71 9.95 -8.02 0.83
N LEU A 72 10.25 -6.72 1.02
CA LEU A 72 11.52 -6.14 0.57
C LEU A 72 12.72 -6.77 1.29
N ALA A 73 12.61 -7.02 2.59
CA ALA A 73 13.65 -7.69 3.37
C ALA A 73 13.92 -9.11 2.84
N HIS A 74 12.88 -9.91 2.63
CA HIS A 74 13.03 -11.27 2.09
C HIS A 74 13.57 -11.30 0.65
N LYS A 75 13.24 -10.31 -0.19
CA LYS A 75 13.81 -10.18 -1.55
C LYS A 75 15.29 -9.82 -1.54
N GLN A 76 15.80 -9.17 -0.49
CA GLN A 76 17.22 -8.83 -0.37
C GLN A 76 18.03 -10.04 0.12
N GLU A 77 17.46 -10.86 1.01
CA GLU A 77 18.08 -12.11 1.46
C GLU A 77 18.29 -13.11 0.31
N THR A 78 17.34 -13.20 -0.63
CA THR A 78 17.44 -14.10 -1.81
C THR A 78 18.37 -13.60 -2.92
N ARG A 79 18.86 -12.35 -2.86
CA ARG A 79 19.79 -11.77 -3.84
C ARG A 79 21.24 -11.78 -3.39
N ASN A 80 21.49 -12.00 -2.10
CA ASN A 80 22.82 -11.96 -1.50
C ASN A 80 23.40 -13.36 -1.22
N GLY A 81 22.77 -14.42 -1.74
CA GLY A 81 23.25 -15.81 -1.70
C GLY A 81 23.40 -16.38 -3.09
#